data_AF-A0AAN7FWN4-F1
#
_entry.id   AF-A0AAN7FWN4-F1
#
_cell.length_a   1.000
_cell.length_b   1.000
_cell.length_c   1.000
_cell.angle_alpha   90.00
_cell.angle_beta   90.00
_cell.angle_gamma   90.00
#
_symmetry.space_group_name_H-M   'P 1'
#
loop_
_entity.id
_entity.type
_entity.pdbx_description
1 polymer ?
#
loop_
_entity_poly.entity_id
_entity_poly.type
_entity_poly.pdbx_seq_one_letter_code
_entity_poly.pdbx_strand_id
1 'polypeptide(L)'
;MEVFTLLQTKWGYHHFVQQISNRKKRKDNKMGKNLSIATISLLLVLASTKAQQVFDVKSYGAQPNADITQALTKAWKAACAVAGSKVVISAGVYKLGLVTLLGPCKGAIEFNLQGTLQAPSDVASFNGKDGWVAFESIDGLTVSGGGVFDGKGQQAWQKNECNKDKNCNVLPINIRFDYVTNSKVQDITSKDSKYFHINLLGCKKLQFQHVTISAPADSPNTDGIHVGRSSQITITNVDIGTGDDCISFGDGTQDVTVNQVTCGPGHGISVGSLGRYQNEEPVSGIRVTGVTLSNTDNGVRIKTWPASSSGVASDIHFEDVVMNNVANPVIIDQNYCPNSQCSNQSPSKVKINNVSFKKIRGTSSTKEAVNLICSKSVPCQQVVLSDIDLAYKGGGGSATSTCTNVQPAVSGKLNPPACTNKH
;
A
#
# COMPACT_ATOMS: atom_id res chain seq x y z
N MET A 1 -45.19 20.60 12.75
CA MET A 1 -45.90 21.81 13.21
C MET A 1 -47.27 21.38 13.66
N GLU A 2 -47.49 21.48 14.97
CA GLU A 2 -48.81 21.62 15.59
C GLU A 2 -49.63 22.70 14.86
N VAL A 3 -50.95 22.78 14.85
CA VAL A 3 -52.11 22.03 15.37
C VAL A 3 -53.30 22.72 14.68
N PHE A 4 -54.36 22.00 14.30
CA PHE A 4 -55.72 22.59 14.26
C PHE A 4 -56.78 21.50 14.50
N THR A 5 -57.22 21.45 15.76
CA THR A 5 -58.62 21.54 16.23
C THR A 5 -59.74 21.22 15.23
N LEU A 6 -60.69 20.32 15.59
CA LEU A 6 -62.03 20.68 16.11
C LEU A 6 -62.99 19.48 16.16
N LEU A 7 -63.76 19.50 17.25
CA LEU A 7 -65.15 19.07 17.41
C LEU A 7 -65.50 17.60 17.69
N GLN A 8 -65.68 17.41 19.00
CA GLN A 8 -66.66 16.55 19.66
C GLN A 8 -68.04 16.58 18.98
N THR A 9 -68.68 15.41 18.95
CA THR A 9 -70.06 15.25 19.45
C THR A 9 -70.18 13.84 20.02
N LYS A 10 -70.35 13.75 21.35
CA LYS A 10 -70.78 12.55 22.05
C LYS A 10 -72.26 12.70 22.38
N TRP A 11 -73.05 11.73 21.95
CA TRP A 11 -74.30 11.36 22.61
C TRP A 11 -74.05 10.06 23.34
N GLY A 12 -74.34 10.06 24.64
CA GLY A 12 -74.18 8.91 25.53
C GLY A 12 -75.53 8.35 25.98
N TYR A 13 -75.50 7.15 26.53
CA TYR A 13 -76.48 6.55 27.47
C TYR A 13 -75.71 5.41 28.20
N HIS A 14 -75.38 5.52 29.50
CA HIS A 14 -76.11 5.00 30.69
C HIS A 14 -76.29 3.45 30.64
N HIS A 15 -75.99 2.57 31.61
CA HIS A 15 -75.85 2.52 33.09
C HIS A 15 -74.93 1.30 33.44
N PHE A 16 -74.06 1.25 34.47
CA PHE A 16 -74.19 1.16 35.95
C PHE A 16 -74.54 -0.24 36.54
N VAL A 17 -73.66 -0.68 37.47
CA VAL A 17 -73.78 -1.65 38.61
C VAL A 17 -73.77 -3.16 38.30
N GLN A 18 -72.70 -3.92 38.63
CA GLN A 18 -72.22 -4.49 39.93
C GLN A 18 -72.98 -5.74 40.42
N GLN A 19 -72.18 -6.75 40.78
CA GLN A 19 -72.34 -7.76 41.85
C GLN A 19 -72.72 -9.25 41.56
N ILE A 20 -71.92 -10.09 42.24
CA ILE A 20 -72.16 -11.43 42.81
C ILE A 20 -71.86 -12.68 41.94
N SER A 21 -70.61 -13.14 42.11
CA SER A 21 -70.17 -14.44 42.65
C SER A 21 -70.99 -15.74 42.43
N ASN A 22 -70.23 -16.72 41.92
CA ASN A 22 -70.29 -18.18 42.10
C ASN A 22 -71.24 -19.04 41.25
N ARG A 23 -70.66 -19.68 40.21
CA ARG A 23 -70.70 -21.15 40.06
C ARG A 23 -69.58 -21.67 39.15
N LYS A 24 -69.02 -22.79 39.58
CA LYS A 24 -67.81 -23.48 39.09
C LYS A 24 -68.19 -24.48 37.97
N LYS A 25 -67.26 -24.70 37.03
CA LYS A 25 -67.12 -25.81 36.04
C LYS A 25 -67.56 -25.53 34.59
N ARG A 26 -66.58 -25.11 33.77
CA ARG A 26 -66.14 -25.75 32.50
C ARG A 26 -64.94 -24.95 31.98
N LYS A 27 -63.72 -25.52 32.07
CA LYS A 27 -62.52 -24.94 31.43
C LYS A 27 -62.42 -25.59 30.05
N ASP A 28 -62.99 -24.92 29.06
CA ASP A 28 -62.66 -25.17 27.66
C ASP A 28 -61.41 -24.38 27.28
N ASN A 29 -60.50 -25.08 26.62
CA ASN A 29 -59.26 -24.59 26.04
C ASN A 29 -59.48 -23.36 25.16
N LYS A 30 -58.82 -22.24 25.51
CA LYS A 30 -58.39 -21.25 24.52
C LYS A 30 -56.92 -20.92 24.74
N MET A 31 -56.14 -21.50 23.84
CA MET A 31 -54.71 -21.35 23.62
C MET A 31 -54.38 -19.87 23.41
N GLY A 32 -53.70 -19.26 24.39
CA GLY A 32 -53.14 -17.92 24.26
C GLY A 32 -52.00 -17.95 23.26
N LYS A 33 -52.15 -17.23 22.14
CA LYS A 33 -51.03 -16.95 21.23
C LYS A 33 -50.15 -15.89 21.89
N ASN A 34 -49.16 -16.34 22.67
CA ASN A 34 -47.94 -15.57 22.87
C ASN A 34 -47.22 -15.51 21.52
N LEU A 35 -47.43 -14.43 20.77
CA LEU A 35 -46.58 -14.11 19.64
C LEU A 35 -45.23 -13.66 20.23
N SER A 36 -44.27 -14.57 20.28
CA SER A 36 -42.91 -14.29 20.71
C SER A 36 -42.31 -13.15 19.89
N ILE A 37 -41.85 -12.11 20.59
CA ILE A 37 -40.96 -11.07 20.03
C ILE A 37 -39.70 -11.69 19.38
N ALA A 38 -39.36 -12.94 19.74
CA ALA A 38 -38.31 -13.73 19.10
C ALA A 38 -38.56 -14.08 17.62
N THR A 39 -39.80 -14.02 17.10
CA THR A 39 -40.08 -14.30 15.67
C THR A 39 -39.95 -13.08 14.74
N ILE A 40 -39.96 -11.85 15.27
CA ILE A 40 -39.74 -10.64 14.45
C ILE A 40 -38.22 -10.34 14.33
N SER A 41 -37.42 -10.75 15.32
CA SER A 41 -35.95 -10.64 15.25
C SER A 41 -35.29 -11.68 14.35
N LEU A 42 -36.00 -12.73 13.91
CA LEU A 42 -35.47 -13.73 12.98
C LEU A 42 -35.69 -13.38 11.49
N LEU A 43 -36.51 -12.37 11.19
CA LEU A 43 -36.80 -11.90 9.83
C LEU A 43 -35.93 -10.72 9.38
N LEU A 44 -35.10 -10.15 10.26
CA LEU A 44 -34.20 -9.04 9.97
C LEU A 44 -32.72 -9.43 9.80
N VAL A 45 -32.39 -10.73 9.89
CA VAL A 45 -31.02 -11.24 9.69
C VAL A 45 -30.87 -12.08 8.41
N LEU A 46 -31.92 -12.18 7.60
CA LEU A 46 -31.77 -12.51 6.18
C LEU A 46 -31.41 -11.23 5.43
N ALA A 47 -30.23 -10.67 5.73
CA ALA A 47 -29.55 -9.86 4.74
C ALA A 47 -29.32 -10.80 3.55
N SER A 48 -30.19 -10.72 2.55
CA SER A 48 -30.03 -11.43 1.29
C SER A 48 -28.66 -11.04 0.74
N THR A 49 -27.64 -11.85 1.02
CA THR A 49 -26.36 -11.80 0.33
C THR A 49 -26.69 -12.13 -1.10
N LYS A 50 -26.96 -11.10 -1.93
CA LYS A 50 -27.06 -11.28 -3.37
C LYS A 50 -25.78 -12.00 -3.79
N ALA A 51 -25.93 -13.18 -4.38
CA ALA A 51 -24.80 -13.92 -4.91
C ALA A 51 -24.03 -12.98 -5.85
N GLN A 52 -22.72 -12.84 -5.61
CA GLN A 52 -21.85 -11.97 -6.39
C GLN A 52 -21.90 -12.43 -7.85
N GLN A 53 -22.25 -11.55 -8.78
CA GLN A 53 -22.38 -11.95 -10.18
C GLN A 53 -20.99 -12.20 -10.79
N VAL A 54 -20.78 -13.40 -11.31
CA VAL A 54 -19.49 -13.86 -11.83
C VAL A 54 -19.41 -13.65 -13.35
N PHE A 55 -18.31 -13.06 -13.78
CA PHE A 55 -17.93 -12.80 -15.16
C PHE A 55 -16.62 -13.53 -15.44
N ASP A 56 -16.73 -14.81 -15.84
CA ASP A 56 -15.57 -15.61 -16.23
C ASP A 56 -15.07 -15.19 -17.62
N VAL A 57 -13.79 -14.85 -17.73
CA VAL A 57 -13.18 -14.45 -19.01
C VAL A 57 -13.31 -15.50 -20.11
N LYS A 58 -13.48 -16.78 -19.77
CA LYS A 58 -13.74 -17.87 -20.74
C LYS A 58 -15.06 -17.67 -21.48
N SER A 59 -16.10 -17.16 -20.80
CA SER A 59 -17.37 -16.80 -21.42
C SER A 59 -17.24 -15.64 -22.42
N TYR A 60 -16.11 -14.93 -22.39
CA TYR A 60 -15.75 -13.85 -23.31
C TYR A 60 -14.67 -14.26 -24.34
N GLY A 61 -14.38 -15.57 -24.45
CA GLY A 61 -13.47 -16.14 -25.45
C GLY A 61 -12.02 -16.30 -24.99
N ALA A 62 -11.71 -16.11 -23.70
CA ALA A 62 -10.36 -16.36 -23.19
C ALA A 62 -9.98 -17.84 -23.29
N GLN A 63 -8.77 -18.10 -23.78
CA GLN A 63 -8.17 -19.43 -23.89
C GLN A 63 -6.78 -19.44 -23.25
N PRO A 64 -6.38 -20.52 -22.56
CA PRO A 64 -5.01 -20.65 -22.07
C PRO A 64 -3.98 -20.53 -23.21
N ASN A 65 -2.80 -20.02 -22.89
CA ASN A 65 -1.66 -19.76 -23.78
C ASN A 65 -1.95 -18.76 -24.93
N ALA A 66 -3.14 -18.16 -24.96
CA ALA A 66 -3.53 -17.13 -25.91
C ALA A 66 -3.53 -15.74 -25.27
N ASP A 67 -3.59 -14.71 -26.12
CA ASP A 67 -3.83 -13.34 -25.69
C ASP A 67 -5.30 -13.18 -25.27
N ILE A 68 -5.53 -12.79 -24.01
CA ILE A 68 -6.88 -12.61 -23.46
C ILE A 68 -7.28 -11.15 -23.27
N THR A 69 -6.50 -10.19 -23.78
CA THR A 69 -6.71 -8.74 -23.54
C THR A 69 -8.13 -8.31 -23.88
N GLN A 70 -8.63 -8.72 -25.05
CA GLN A 70 -10.00 -8.40 -25.47
C GLN A 70 -11.07 -9.10 -24.62
N ALA A 71 -10.86 -10.38 -24.28
CA ALA A 71 -11.80 -11.15 -23.46
C ALA A 71 -11.89 -10.54 -22.04
N LEU A 72 -10.75 -10.21 -21.44
CA LEU A 72 -10.68 -9.56 -20.14
C LEU A 72 -11.35 -8.18 -20.16
N THR A 73 -11.08 -7.37 -21.17
CA THR A 73 -11.66 -6.02 -21.30
C THR A 73 -13.19 -6.08 -21.40
N LYS A 74 -13.73 -7.04 -22.19
CA LYS A 74 -15.17 -7.26 -22.31
C LYS A 74 -15.80 -7.75 -21.00
N ALA A 75 -15.16 -8.72 -20.34
CA ALA A 75 -15.60 -9.24 -19.04
C ALA A 75 -15.62 -8.14 -17.98
N TRP A 76 -14.55 -7.34 -17.90
CA TRP A 76 -14.44 -6.20 -17.00
C TRP A 76 -15.53 -5.16 -17.23
N LYS A 77 -15.74 -4.73 -18.48
CA LYS A 77 -16.79 -3.75 -18.81
C LYS A 77 -18.18 -4.24 -18.39
N ALA A 78 -18.47 -5.53 -18.62
CA ALA A 78 -19.75 -6.12 -18.24
C ALA A 78 -19.90 -6.21 -16.71
N ALA A 79 -18.85 -6.65 -16.01
CA ALA A 79 -18.83 -6.72 -14.55
C ALA A 79 -18.97 -5.35 -13.89
N CYS A 80 -18.23 -4.35 -14.37
CA CYS A 80 -18.22 -3.00 -13.83
C CYS A 80 -19.60 -2.29 -13.97
N ALA A 81 -20.43 -2.73 -14.92
CA ALA A 81 -21.81 -2.27 -15.08
C ALA A 81 -22.81 -2.90 -14.09
N VAL A 82 -22.36 -3.78 -13.20
CA VAL A 82 -23.13 -4.50 -12.18
C VAL A 82 -22.52 -4.28 -10.81
N ALA A 83 -23.33 -3.89 -9.82
CA ALA A 83 -22.87 -3.74 -8.45
C ALA A 83 -22.65 -5.11 -7.77
N GLY A 84 -21.52 -5.28 -7.08
CA GLY A 84 -21.20 -6.54 -6.40
C GLY A 84 -20.87 -7.66 -7.38
N SER A 85 -19.99 -7.36 -8.35
CA SER A 85 -19.59 -8.31 -9.39
C SER A 85 -18.17 -8.85 -9.15
N LYS A 86 -17.83 -9.92 -9.88
CA LYS A 86 -16.50 -10.55 -9.88
C LYS A 86 -16.10 -10.88 -11.30
N VAL A 87 -14.92 -10.44 -11.74
CA VAL A 87 -14.25 -10.97 -12.92
C VAL A 87 -13.35 -12.12 -12.49
N VAL A 88 -13.48 -13.27 -13.12
CA VAL A 88 -12.67 -14.46 -12.79
C VAL A 88 -11.78 -14.83 -13.96
N ILE A 89 -10.49 -14.97 -13.69
CA ILE A 89 -9.50 -15.59 -14.56
C ILE A 89 -9.08 -16.88 -13.89
N SER A 90 -9.64 -18.00 -14.35
CA SER A 90 -9.36 -19.34 -13.82
C SER A 90 -7.86 -19.70 -13.90
N ALA A 91 -7.46 -20.75 -13.20
CA ALA A 91 -6.12 -21.33 -13.33
C ALA A 91 -5.75 -21.62 -14.81
N GLY A 92 -4.52 -21.28 -15.17
CA GLY A 92 -3.97 -21.35 -16.53
C GLY A 92 -2.89 -20.30 -16.74
N VAL A 93 -2.16 -20.37 -17.85
CA VAL A 93 -1.24 -19.32 -18.28
C VAL A 93 -1.91 -18.55 -19.40
N TYR A 94 -1.89 -17.22 -19.37
CA TYR A 94 -2.53 -16.37 -20.36
C TYR A 94 -1.59 -15.23 -20.74
N LYS A 95 -1.52 -14.92 -22.03
CA LYS A 95 -0.84 -13.71 -22.48
C LYS A 95 -1.80 -12.55 -22.28
N LEU A 96 -1.28 -11.41 -21.86
CA LEU A 96 -2.07 -10.20 -21.68
C LEU A 96 -1.26 -9.02 -22.18
N GLY A 97 -1.77 -8.30 -23.17
CA GLY A 97 -1.23 -7.01 -23.60
C GLY A 97 -1.49 -5.91 -22.57
N LEU A 98 -1.23 -4.67 -22.95
CA LEU A 98 -1.56 -3.52 -22.12
C LEU A 98 -3.08 -3.46 -21.86
N VAL A 99 -3.48 -3.24 -20.61
CA VAL A 99 -4.89 -3.05 -20.26
C VAL A 99 -5.07 -1.99 -19.16
N THR A 100 -6.06 -1.13 -19.37
CA THR A 100 -6.63 -0.26 -18.32
C THR A 100 -8.02 -0.76 -17.96
N LEU A 101 -8.16 -1.26 -16.74
CA LEU A 101 -9.41 -1.68 -16.14
C LEU A 101 -10.03 -0.46 -15.45
N LEU A 102 -10.83 0.26 -16.23
CA LEU A 102 -11.35 1.58 -15.90
C LEU A 102 -12.70 1.51 -15.15
N GLY A 103 -12.87 2.37 -14.14
CA GLY A 103 -14.14 2.71 -13.49
C GLY A 103 -14.72 4.07 -13.96
N PRO A 104 -15.68 4.67 -13.25
CA PRO A 104 -16.31 4.16 -12.03
C PRO A 104 -17.20 2.94 -12.33
N CYS A 105 -17.19 1.96 -11.44
CA CYS A 105 -18.12 0.83 -11.48
C CYS A 105 -19.40 1.14 -10.69
N LYS A 106 -20.49 0.43 -11.00
CA LYS A 106 -21.78 0.63 -10.31
C LYS A 106 -21.76 0.27 -8.82
N GLY A 107 -20.71 -0.40 -8.36
CA GLY A 107 -20.46 -0.75 -6.97
C GLY A 107 -19.15 -1.52 -6.85
N ALA A 108 -18.93 -2.13 -5.69
CA ALA A 108 -17.74 -2.93 -5.43
C ALA A 108 -17.59 -4.04 -6.48
N ILE A 109 -16.34 -4.27 -6.89
CA ILE A 109 -15.96 -5.23 -7.92
C ILE A 109 -14.72 -5.99 -7.49
N GLU A 110 -14.69 -7.29 -7.77
CA GLU A 110 -13.53 -8.13 -7.51
C GLU A 110 -12.87 -8.57 -8.83
N PHE A 111 -11.56 -8.36 -8.94
CA PHE A 111 -10.69 -8.98 -9.92
C PHE A 111 -10.06 -10.23 -9.29
N ASN A 112 -10.56 -11.41 -9.65
CA ASN A 112 -10.11 -12.69 -9.10
C ASN A 112 -9.22 -13.40 -10.14
N LEU A 113 -7.91 -13.38 -9.91
CA LEU A 113 -6.90 -14.02 -10.74
C LEU A 113 -6.37 -15.28 -10.04
N GLN A 114 -6.64 -16.45 -10.64
CA GLN A 114 -6.21 -17.76 -10.16
C GLN A 114 -5.08 -18.36 -11.01
N GLY A 115 -4.83 -17.78 -12.18
CA GLY A 115 -3.79 -18.20 -13.12
C GLY A 115 -2.59 -17.25 -13.16
N THR A 116 -1.79 -17.37 -14.22
CA THR A 116 -0.66 -16.49 -14.53
C THR A 116 -1.00 -15.64 -15.74
N LEU A 117 -0.92 -14.32 -15.59
CA LEU A 117 -0.88 -13.37 -16.70
C LEU A 117 0.58 -13.14 -17.08
N GLN A 118 0.89 -13.17 -18.37
CA GLN A 118 2.23 -12.89 -18.90
C GLN A 118 2.21 -11.63 -19.76
N ALA A 119 3.05 -10.66 -19.39
CA ALA A 119 3.24 -9.44 -20.14
C ALA A 119 3.95 -9.71 -21.49
N PRO A 120 3.81 -8.83 -22.48
CA PRO A 120 4.68 -8.85 -23.65
C PRO A 120 6.13 -8.69 -23.19
N SER A 121 7.06 -9.52 -23.67
CA SER A 121 8.48 -9.42 -23.28
C SER A 121 9.15 -8.20 -23.89
N ASP A 122 8.78 -7.83 -25.12
CA ASP A 122 9.36 -6.69 -25.82
C ASP A 122 8.70 -5.37 -25.39
N VAL A 123 9.53 -4.45 -24.90
CA VAL A 123 9.16 -3.09 -24.48
C VAL A 123 8.49 -2.28 -25.61
N ALA A 124 8.80 -2.58 -26.88
CA ALA A 124 8.16 -1.92 -28.01
C ALA A 124 6.64 -2.15 -28.03
N SER A 125 6.15 -3.27 -27.49
CA SER A 125 4.72 -3.60 -27.41
C SER A 125 3.93 -2.64 -26.51
N PHE A 126 4.61 -1.87 -25.67
CA PHE A 126 4.00 -0.91 -24.75
C PHE A 126 3.77 0.46 -25.40
N ASN A 127 4.30 0.72 -26.59
CA ASN A 127 4.09 1.97 -27.35
C ASN A 127 4.33 3.25 -26.51
N GLY A 128 5.38 3.24 -25.68
CA GLY A 128 5.74 4.37 -24.80
C GLY A 128 4.81 4.58 -23.60
N LYS A 129 3.89 3.65 -23.32
CA LYS A 129 3.07 3.66 -22.11
C LYS A 129 3.89 3.17 -20.91
N ASP A 130 3.54 3.70 -19.75
CA ASP A 130 4.30 3.58 -18.49
C ASP A 130 3.81 2.45 -17.57
N GLY A 131 2.83 1.65 -17.99
CA GLY A 131 2.27 0.54 -17.20
C GLY A 131 1.86 -0.66 -18.05
N TRP A 132 1.55 -1.80 -17.43
CA TRP A 132 1.00 -3.00 -18.08
C TRP A 132 -0.46 -3.27 -17.72
N VAL A 133 -0.76 -3.44 -16.42
CA VAL A 133 -2.12 -3.58 -15.90
C VAL A 133 -2.42 -2.39 -15.01
N ALA A 134 -3.36 -1.54 -15.43
CA ALA A 134 -3.80 -0.40 -14.63
C ALA A 134 -5.23 -0.60 -14.13
N PHE A 135 -5.45 -0.37 -12.84
CA PHE A 135 -6.78 -0.20 -12.23
C PHE A 135 -6.99 1.29 -12.00
N GLU A 136 -7.99 1.88 -12.65
CA GLU A 136 -8.12 3.34 -12.69
C GLU A 136 -9.52 3.81 -12.31
N SER A 137 -9.60 4.78 -11.40
CA SER A 137 -10.84 5.47 -10.99
C SER A 137 -11.92 4.51 -10.45
N ILE A 138 -11.53 3.59 -9.57
CA ILE A 138 -12.43 2.58 -8.97
C ILE A 138 -12.60 2.84 -7.47
N ASP A 139 -13.85 2.79 -7.01
CA ASP A 139 -14.21 2.73 -5.60
C ASP A 139 -14.69 1.31 -5.26
N GLY A 140 -14.11 0.68 -4.22
CA GLY A 140 -14.48 -0.68 -3.81
C GLY A 140 -13.90 -1.81 -4.66
N LEU A 141 -12.64 -1.70 -5.09
CA LEU A 141 -11.92 -2.78 -5.78
C LEU A 141 -11.39 -3.83 -4.79
N THR A 142 -11.56 -5.11 -5.12
CA THR A 142 -10.77 -6.20 -4.53
C THR A 142 -9.95 -6.91 -5.61
N VAL A 143 -8.63 -6.98 -5.48
CA VAL A 143 -7.76 -7.82 -6.31
C VAL A 143 -7.35 -9.03 -5.49
N SER A 144 -7.63 -10.25 -5.96
CA SER A 144 -7.37 -11.49 -5.22
C SER A 144 -7.19 -12.72 -6.11
N GLY A 145 -7.01 -13.90 -5.52
CA GLY A 145 -7.18 -15.19 -6.19
C GLY A 145 -5.95 -16.10 -6.21
N GLY A 146 -4.80 -15.67 -5.67
CA GLY A 146 -3.59 -16.49 -5.59
C GLY A 146 -2.70 -16.45 -6.83
N GLY A 147 -3.13 -15.78 -7.91
CA GLY A 147 -2.45 -15.81 -9.19
C GLY A 147 -1.28 -14.82 -9.34
N VAL A 148 -0.68 -14.86 -10.52
CA VAL A 148 0.63 -14.23 -10.81
C VAL A 148 0.51 -13.22 -11.94
N PHE A 149 1.05 -12.02 -11.71
CA PHE A 149 1.35 -11.02 -12.73
C PHE A 149 2.83 -11.15 -13.13
N ASP A 150 3.12 -11.95 -14.17
CA ASP A 150 4.48 -12.17 -14.69
C ASP A 150 4.84 -11.08 -15.71
N GLY A 151 5.66 -10.14 -15.26
CA GLY A 151 6.09 -8.96 -16.01
C GLY A 151 7.14 -9.23 -17.08
N LYS A 152 7.72 -10.44 -17.16
CA LYS A 152 8.72 -10.82 -18.18
C LYS A 152 9.86 -9.79 -18.33
N GLY A 153 10.40 -9.32 -17.21
CA GLY A 153 11.32 -8.18 -17.13
C GLY A 153 12.71 -8.35 -17.74
N GLN A 154 13.22 -9.59 -17.80
CA GLN A 154 14.62 -9.90 -18.11
C GLN A 154 15.17 -9.21 -19.37
N GLN A 155 14.41 -9.22 -20.46
CA GLN A 155 14.84 -8.60 -21.72
C GLN A 155 14.84 -7.06 -21.64
N ALA A 156 13.96 -6.47 -20.84
CA ALA A 156 13.83 -5.03 -20.68
C ALA A 156 14.98 -4.44 -19.85
N TRP A 157 15.43 -5.16 -18.81
CA TRP A 157 16.50 -4.70 -17.92
C TRP A 157 17.81 -4.43 -18.66
N GLN A 158 18.13 -5.24 -19.68
CA GLN A 158 19.31 -5.04 -20.54
C GLN A 158 19.25 -3.77 -21.39
N LYS A 159 18.05 -3.18 -21.54
CA LYS A 159 17.79 -1.96 -22.32
C LYS A 159 17.59 -0.73 -21.42
N ASN A 160 17.72 -0.86 -20.09
CA ASN A 160 17.56 0.27 -19.18
C ASN A 160 18.83 1.15 -19.19
N GLU A 161 18.71 2.36 -19.72
CA GLU A 161 19.80 3.35 -19.80
C GLU A 161 19.58 4.54 -18.85
N CYS A 162 18.59 4.47 -17.95
CA CYS A 162 18.23 5.57 -17.05
C CYS A 162 19.29 5.92 -16.01
N ASN A 163 20.29 5.07 -15.83
CA ASN A 163 21.48 5.39 -15.04
C ASN A 163 22.50 6.27 -15.79
N LYS A 164 22.45 6.30 -17.13
CA LYS A 164 23.39 7.02 -18.00
C LYS A 164 22.77 8.27 -18.62
N ASP A 165 21.51 8.17 -19.06
CA ASP A 165 20.79 9.27 -19.71
C ASP A 165 19.59 9.71 -18.85
N LYS A 166 19.52 11.01 -18.57
CA LYS A 166 18.40 11.62 -17.84
C LYS A 166 17.11 11.63 -18.67
N ASN A 167 17.21 11.49 -19.99
CA ASN A 167 16.10 11.46 -20.94
C ASN A 167 15.77 10.04 -21.43
N CYS A 168 16.25 9.02 -20.72
CA CYS A 168 15.94 7.63 -21.02
C CYS A 168 14.42 7.37 -21.12
N ASN A 169 14.04 6.36 -21.89
CA ASN A 169 12.68 5.85 -21.85
C ASN A 169 12.50 4.99 -20.59
N VAL A 170 11.60 5.42 -19.71
CA VAL A 170 11.25 4.66 -18.51
C VAL A 170 10.54 3.37 -18.92
N LEU A 171 10.92 2.27 -18.27
CA LEU A 171 10.32 0.96 -18.51
C LEU A 171 8.91 0.88 -17.90
N PRO A 172 7.99 0.08 -18.47
CA PRO A 172 6.61 0.04 -18.00
C PRO A 172 6.48 -0.68 -16.65
N ILE A 173 5.66 -0.11 -15.78
CA ILE A 173 5.29 -0.63 -14.45
C ILE A 173 4.41 -1.88 -14.60
N ASN A 174 4.56 -2.87 -13.71
CA ASN A 174 3.76 -4.11 -13.78
C ASN A 174 2.28 -3.85 -13.47
N ILE A 175 1.99 -3.29 -12.30
CA ILE A 175 0.63 -3.05 -11.82
C ILE A 175 0.50 -1.61 -11.34
N ARG A 176 -0.52 -0.90 -11.82
CA ARG A 176 -0.86 0.46 -11.39
C ARG A 176 -2.21 0.53 -10.72
N PHE A 177 -2.29 1.34 -9.67
CA PHE A 177 -3.53 1.76 -9.04
C PHE A 177 -3.58 3.29 -9.10
N ASP A 178 -4.47 3.80 -9.95
CA ASP A 178 -4.59 5.23 -10.21
C ASP A 178 -5.98 5.70 -9.75
N TYR A 179 -6.03 6.58 -8.75
CA TYR A 179 -7.28 7.11 -8.18
C TYR A 179 -8.23 6.02 -7.64
N VAL A 180 -7.65 4.97 -7.05
CA VAL A 180 -8.40 3.84 -6.47
C VAL A 180 -8.70 4.11 -4.99
N THR A 181 -9.95 3.87 -4.58
CA THR A 181 -10.39 4.15 -3.21
C THR A 181 -11.16 3.02 -2.54
N ASN A 182 -11.12 2.95 -1.21
CA ASN A 182 -11.82 1.95 -0.38
C ASN A 182 -11.63 0.51 -0.86
N SER A 183 -10.38 0.13 -1.09
CA SER A 183 -10.02 -1.05 -1.88
C SER A 183 -9.02 -1.96 -1.18
N LYS A 184 -8.90 -3.19 -1.66
CA LYS A 184 -7.99 -4.20 -1.12
C LYS A 184 -7.30 -5.00 -2.22
N VAL A 185 -6.02 -5.28 -2.04
CA VAL A 185 -5.21 -6.18 -2.86
C VAL A 185 -4.69 -7.27 -1.92
N GLN A 186 -5.01 -8.52 -2.22
CA GLN A 186 -4.59 -9.62 -1.36
C GLN A 186 -4.23 -10.89 -2.12
N ASP A 187 -3.34 -11.69 -1.56
CA ASP A 187 -3.01 -13.04 -2.05
C ASP A 187 -2.67 -13.02 -3.55
N ILE A 188 -1.78 -12.12 -3.98
CA ILE A 188 -1.28 -12.07 -5.37
C ILE A 188 0.24 -12.09 -5.41
N THR A 189 0.79 -12.51 -6.55
CA THR A 189 2.22 -12.41 -6.84
C THR A 189 2.49 -11.45 -7.99
N SER A 190 3.42 -10.51 -7.82
CA SER A 190 3.99 -9.69 -8.90
C SER A 190 5.42 -10.16 -9.17
N LYS A 191 5.68 -10.71 -10.36
CA LYS A 191 6.95 -11.35 -10.70
C LYS A 191 7.66 -10.64 -11.84
N ASP A 192 8.97 -10.49 -11.72
CA ASP A 192 9.89 -10.02 -12.78
C ASP A 192 9.36 -8.78 -13.53
N SER A 193 9.03 -7.71 -12.79
CA SER A 193 8.61 -6.47 -13.42
C SER A 193 9.73 -5.87 -14.26
N LYS A 194 9.38 -5.14 -15.34
CA LYS A 194 10.35 -4.39 -16.15
C LYS A 194 10.88 -3.14 -15.42
N TYR A 195 10.05 -2.56 -14.55
CA TYR A 195 10.33 -1.39 -13.71
C TYR A 195 9.67 -1.64 -12.34
N PHE A 196 8.99 -0.66 -11.75
CA PHE A 196 8.25 -0.87 -10.50
C PHE A 196 7.24 -2.02 -10.62
N HIS A 197 7.08 -2.81 -9.57
CA HIS A 197 6.11 -3.89 -9.49
C HIS A 197 4.71 -3.35 -9.25
N ILE A 198 4.54 -2.47 -8.28
CA ILE A 198 3.25 -1.88 -7.91
C ILE A 198 3.43 -0.37 -7.72
N ASN A 199 2.65 0.43 -8.42
CA ASN A 199 2.63 1.89 -8.28
C ASN A 199 1.23 2.40 -7.90
N LEU A 200 1.17 3.21 -6.85
CA LEU A 200 -0.05 3.92 -6.44
C LEU A 200 0.08 5.40 -6.77
N LEU A 201 -0.96 5.95 -7.38
CA LEU A 201 -1.12 7.38 -7.61
C LEU A 201 -2.53 7.81 -7.22
N GLY A 202 -2.67 8.84 -6.38
CA GLY A 202 -4.00 9.39 -6.06
C GLY A 202 -4.92 8.44 -5.27
N CYS A 203 -4.37 7.39 -4.65
CA CYS A 203 -5.17 6.36 -3.98
C CYS A 203 -5.57 6.76 -2.57
N LYS A 204 -6.70 6.24 -2.07
CA LYS A 204 -7.16 6.49 -0.70
C LYS A 204 -7.80 5.28 -0.04
N LYS A 205 -7.41 4.92 1.18
CA LYS A 205 -7.95 3.72 1.87
C LYS A 205 -7.75 2.45 1.04
N LEU A 206 -6.50 2.17 0.68
CA LEU A 206 -6.11 0.98 -0.07
C LEU A 206 -5.20 0.10 0.80
N GLN A 207 -5.58 -1.18 0.91
CA GLN A 207 -4.85 -2.17 1.71
C GLN A 207 -4.17 -3.22 0.84
N PHE A 208 -2.92 -3.57 1.18
CA PHE A 208 -2.18 -4.72 0.64
C PHE A 208 -1.99 -5.77 1.73
N GLN A 209 -2.32 -7.03 1.45
CA GLN A 209 -2.18 -8.14 2.39
C GLN A 209 -1.72 -9.44 1.71
N HIS A 210 -0.71 -10.14 2.25
CA HIS A 210 -0.22 -11.41 1.68
C HIS A 210 0.20 -11.29 0.20
N VAL A 211 0.79 -10.15 -0.15
CA VAL A 211 1.34 -9.92 -1.48
C VAL A 211 2.77 -10.44 -1.52
N THR A 212 3.14 -11.12 -2.59
CA THR A 212 4.52 -11.55 -2.86
C THR A 212 5.07 -10.79 -4.07
N ILE A 213 6.26 -10.22 -3.95
CA ILE A 213 6.94 -9.51 -5.03
C ILE A 213 8.33 -10.10 -5.20
N SER A 214 8.68 -10.50 -6.43
CA SER A 214 9.97 -11.12 -6.72
C SER A 214 10.56 -10.66 -8.04
N ALA A 215 11.80 -10.18 -8.00
CA ALA A 215 12.71 -10.00 -9.13
C ALA A 215 14.17 -10.23 -8.67
N PRO A 216 15.11 -10.50 -9.59
CA PRO A 216 16.54 -10.64 -9.25
C PRO A 216 17.12 -9.40 -8.58
N ALA A 217 18.13 -9.59 -7.73
CA ALA A 217 18.82 -8.51 -6.99
C ALA A 217 19.47 -7.46 -7.91
N ASP A 218 19.84 -7.85 -9.13
CA ASP A 218 20.48 -7.01 -10.13
C ASP A 218 19.47 -6.42 -11.15
N SER A 219 18.16 -6.60 -10.92
CA SER A 219 17.12 -6.02 -11.78
C SER A 219 16.98 -4.51 -11.52
N PRO A 220 17.27 -3.64 -12.51
CA PRO A 220 17.35 -2.21 -12.28
C PRO A 220 15.97 -1.57 -12.13
N ASN A 221 15.80 -0.76 -11.08
CA ASN A 221 14.60 0.03 -10.81
C ASN A 221 13.31 -0.81 -10.71
N THR A 222 13.43 -1.97 -10.08
CA THR A 222 12.29 -2.86 -9.80
C THR A 222 11.69 -2.60 -8.42
N ASP A 223 11.36 -1.35 -8.09
CA ASP A 223 10.73 -1.03 -6.79
C ASP A 223 9.53 -1.95 -6.52
N GLY A 224 9.38 -2.41 -5.27
CA GLY A 224 8.27 -3.28 -4.87
C GLY A 224 6.94 -2.54 -4.90
N ILE A 225 6.65 -1.79 -3.84
CA ILE A 225 5.45 -0.94 -3.74
C ILE A 225 5.87 0.53 -3.67
N HIS A 226 5.61 1.27 -4.74
CA HIS A 226 5.76 2.72 -4.77
C HIS A 226 4.44 3.40 -4.44
N VAL A 227 4.45 4.32 -3.48
CA VAL A 227 3.29 5.13 -3.09
C VAL A 227 3.57 6.59 -3.40
N GLY A 228 2.72 7.20 -4.23
CA GLY A 228 2.74 8.63 -4.52
C GLY A 228 1.35 9.24 -4.43
N ARG A 229 1.27 10.47 -3.92
CA ARG A 229 0.04 11.29 -3.78
C ARG A 229 -1.17 10.50 -3.28
N SER A 230 -0.93 9.64 -2.30
CA SER A 230 -1.91 8.67 -1.81
C SER A 230 -2.00 8.75 -0.30
N SER A 231 -3.18 8.45 0.25
CA SER A 231 -3.44 8.55 1.70
C SER A 231 -4.15 7.36 2.31
N GLN A 232 -3.94 7.11 3.61
CA GLN A 232 -4.59 6.02 4.34
C GLN A 232 -4.28 4.65 3.71
N ILE A 233 -2.99 4.40 3.47
CA ILE A 233 -2.52 3.16 2.85
C ILE A 233 -2.06 2.19 3.95
N THR A 234 -2.42 0.92 3.81
CA THR A 234 -1.98 -0.13 4.75
C THR A 234 -1.29 -1.24 3.98
N ILE A 235 -0.05 -1.56 4.33
CA ILE A 235 0.75 -2.64 3.74
C ILE A 235 1.07 -3.62 4.87
N THR A 236 0.55 -4.85 4.82
CA THR A 236 0.71 -5.81 5.92
C THR A 236 0.96 -7.22 5.44
N ASN A 237 1.88 -7.95 6.08
CA ASN A 237 2.23 -9.33 5.72
C ASN A 237 2.62 -9.45 4.24
N VAL A 238 3.63 -8.70 3.82
CA VAL A 238 4.10 -8.67 2.42
C VAL A 238 5.55 -9.15 2.37
N ASP A 239 5.89 -9.94 1.36
CA ASP A 239 7.24 -10.42 1.07
C ASP A 239 7.73 -9.81 -0.24
N ILE A 240 8.88 -9.14 -0.22
CA ILE A 240 9.42 -8.39 -1.36
C ILE A 240 10.92 -8.66 -1.50
N GLY A 241 11.31 -9.22 -2.65
CA GLY A 241 12.71 -9.27 -3.10
C GLY A 241 12.82 -8.67 -4.49
N THR A 242 13.64 -7.63 -4.64
CA THR A 242 13.81 -6.89 -5.91
C THR A 242 15.26 -6.38 -6.05
N GLY A 243 15.53 -5.60 -7.10
CA GLY A 243 16.81 -4.91 -7.27
C GLY A 243 16.77 -3.41 -6.96
N ASP A 244 15.67 -2.90 -6.39
CA ASP A 244 15.55 -1.50 -5.95
C ASP A 244 14.75 -1.40 -4.64
N ASP A 245 14.13 -0.25 -4.33
CA ASP A 245 13.43 -0.04 -3.06
C ASP A 245 12.32 -1.10 -2.84
N CYS A 246 12.31 -1.72 -1.67
CA CYS A 246 11.27 -2.65 -1.25
C CYS A 246 9.91 -1.94 -1.19
N ILE A 247 9.88 -0.80 -0.51
CA ILE A 247 8.75 0.12 -0.46
C ILE A 247 9.32 1.54 -0.56
N SER A 248 8.76 2.36 -1.45
CA SER A 248 9.16 3.75 -1.62
C SER A 248 7.97 4.71 -1.48
N PHE A 249 8.18 5.83 -0.78
CA PHE A 249 7.17 6.87 -0.52
C PHE A 249 7.57 8.17 -1.20
N GLY A 250 6.87 8.52 -2.28
CA GLY A 250 7.08 9.75 -3.05
C GLY A 250 6.22 10.93 -2.57
N ASP A 251 6.34 12.04 -3.30
CA ASP A 251 5.52 13.26 -3.25
C ASP A 251 4.06 12.97 -2.84
N GLY A 252 3.56 13.73 -1.85
CA GLY A 252 2.15 13.73 -1.44
C GLY A 252 1.66 12.50 -0.69
N THR A 253 2.56 11.59 -0.31
CA THR A 253 2.20 10.40 0.47
C THR A 253 1.87 10.76 1.92
N GLN A 254 0.68 10.39 2.37
CA GLN A 254 0.19 10.71 3.73
C GLN A 254 -0.42 9.49 4.41
N ASP A 255 -0.30 9.39 5.73
CA ASP A 255 -0.99 8.37 6.55
C ASP A 255 -0.80 6.93 6.03
N VAL A 256 0.44 6.44 6.06
CA VAL A 256 0.78 5.07 5.62
C VAL A 256 1.23 4.22 6.78
N THR A 257 0.65 3.04 6.92
CA THR A 257 1.07 2.01 7.87
C THR A 257 1.67 0.82 7.14
N VAL A 258 2.90 0.48 7.48
CA VAL A 258 3.61 -0.73 7.05
C VAL A 258 3.82 -1.60 8.28
N ASN A 259 3.38 -2.85 8.22
CA ASN A 259 3.49 -3.80 9.33
C ASN A 259 3.83 -5.20 8.84
N GLN A 260 4.73 -5.93 9.52
CA GLN A 260 5.02 -7.33 9.17
C GLN A 260 5.45 -7.50 7.70
N VAL A 261 6.49 -6.78 7.29
CA VAL A 261 7.05 -6.87 5.93
C VAL A 261 8.44 -7.49 5.96
N THR A 262 8.69 -8.40 5.02
CA THR A 262 10.02 -8.94 4.75
C THR A 262 10.54 -8.35 3.45
N CYS A 263 11.70 -7.69 3.53
CA CYS A 263 12.39 -7.13 2.38
C CYS A 263 13.74 -7.85 2.18
N GLY A 264 14.11 -8.16 0.95
CA GLY A 264 15.45 -8.62 0.65
C GLY A 264 15.52 -9.66 -0.46
N PRO A 265 16.39 -9.48 -1.48
CA PRO A 265 17.32 -8.35 -1.70
C PRO A 265 16.61 -7.04 -2.10
N GLY A 266 17.37 -5.94 -2.25
CA GLY A 266 16.88 -4.63 -2.73
C GLY A 266 17.48 -3.43 -1.99
N HIS A 267 16.90 -2.24 -2.15
CA HIS A 267 17.39 -0.99 -1.55
C HIS A 267 16.73 -0.61 -0.22
N GLY A 268 15.87 -1.47 0.36
CA GLY A 268 15.21 -1.23 1.64
C GLY A 268 13.95 -0.39 1.56
N ILE A 269 13.55 0.25 2.66
CA ILE A 269 12.35 1.09 2.73
C ILE A 269 12.76 2.56 2.70
N SER A 270 12.29 3.29 1.69
CA SER A 270 12.75 4.64 1.40
C SER A 270 11.63 5.67 1.40
N VAL A 271 11.82 6.80 2.08
CA VAL A 271 11.07 8.04 1.84
C VAL A 271 11.84 8.89 0.85
N GLY A 272 11.20 9.26 -0.25
CA GLY A 272 11.76 10.05 -1.34
C GLY A 272 12.15 9.23 -2.57
N SER A 273 12.92 9.80 -3.50
CA SER A 273 13.64 11.06 -3.34
C SER A 273 12.74 12.30 -3.39
N LEU A 274 12.88 13.21 -2.43
CA LEU A 274 12.09 14.45 -2.35
C LEU A 274 12.91 15.68 -2.76
N GLY A 275 12.21 16.73 -3.19
CA GLY A 275 12.75 18.03 -3.55
C GLY A 275 13.27 18.13 -4.98
N ARG A 276 13.08 17.09 -5.81
CA ARG A 276 13.53 17.08 -7.20
C ARG A 276 12.66 18.01 -8.06
N TYR A 277 11.35 17.97 -7.82
CA TYR A 277 10.37 18.69 -8.61
C TYR A 277 9.91 19.95 -7.89
N GLN A 278 9.33 20.88 -8.66
CA GLN A 278 8.63 22.02 -8.08
C GLN A 278 7.25 21.55 -7.59
N ASN A 279 6.76 22.16 -6.51
CA ASN A 279 5.41 21.94 -5.99
C ASN A 279 5.13 20.48 -5.58
N GLU A 280 6.14 19.75 -5.08
CA GLU A 280 5.90 18.47 -4.41
C GLU A 280 5.02 18.68 -3.17
N GLU A 281 4.04 17.81 -2.97
CA GLU A 281 3.21 17.83 -1.78
C GLU A 281 3.95 17.22 -0.57
N PRO A 282 3.60 17.63 0.67
CA PRO A 282 4.23 17.07 1.87
C PRO A 282 4.12 15.55 1.96
N VAL A 283 5.17 14.93 2.50
CA VAL A 283 5.15 13.51 2.89
C VAL A 283 5.04 13.41 4.41
N SER A 284 4.01 12.76 4.92
CA SER A 284 3.79 12.67 6.37
C SER A 284 3.01 11.46 6.86
N GLY A 285 3.05 11.20 8.17
CA GLY A 285 2.24 10.14 8.78
C GLY A 285 2.68 8.74 8.37
N ILE A 286 4.00 8.52 8.20
CA ILE A 286 4.54 7.20 7.83
C ILE A 286 4.87 6.44 9.11
N ARG A 287 4.32 5.22 9.23
CA ARG A 287 4.55 4.30 10.35
C ARG A 287 5.01 2.96 9.79
N VAL A 288 6.23 2.56 10.10
CA VAL A 288 6.82 1.29 9.67
C VAL A 288 7.18 0.49 10.91
N THR A 289 6.57 -0.69 11.07
CA THR A 289 6.79 -1.54 12.25
C THR A 289 6.88 -3.03 11.92
N GLY A 290 7.62 -3.80 12.72
CA GLY A 290 7.71 -5.25 12.57
C GLY A 290 8.27 -5.67 11.22
N VAL A 291 9.34 -5.01 10.76
CA VAL A 291 9.95 -5.26 9.44
C VAL A 291 11.24 -6.04 9.58
N THR A 292 11.50 -6.97 8.67
CA THR A 292 12.80 -7.63 8.52
C THR A 292 13.41 -7.29 7.17
N LEU A 293 14.62 -6.73 7.16
CA LEU A 293 15.39 -6.45 5.95
C LEU A 293 16.62 -7.37 5.90
N SER A 294 16.79 -8.09 4.79
CA SER A 294 17.86 -9.08 4.64
C SER A 294 18.64 -8.87 3.34
N ASN A 295 19.96 -8.74 3.44
CA ASN A 295 20.85 -8.55 2.28
C ASN A 295 20.41 -7.39 1.35
N THR A 296 19.91 -6.31 1.95
CA THR A 296 19.56 -5.08 1.24
C THR A 296 20.70 -4.07 1.32
N ASP A 297 20.77 -3.19 0.33
CA ASP A 297 21.75 -2.10 0.30
C ASP A 297 21.47 -1.07 1.40
N ASN A 298 20.20 -0.86 1.74
CA ASN A 298 19.82 0.03 2.84
C ASN A 298 18.75 -0.62 3.70
N GLY A 299 18.64 -0.14 4.95
CA GLY A 299 17.56 -0.51 5.85
C GLY A 299 16.39 0.44 5.66
N VAL A 300 16.30 1.43 6.53
CA VAL A 300 15.30 2.50 6.48
C VAL A 300 15.98 3.83 6.12
N ARG A 301 15.44 4.52 5.11
CA ARG A 301 16.12 5.64 4.46
C ARG A 301 15.18 6.80 4.20
N ILE A 302 15.64 8.04 4.43
CA ILE A 302 15.01 9.27 3.94
C ILE A 302 15.99 9.97 3.02
N LYS A 303 15.62 10.21 1.76
CA LYS A 303 16.50 10.78 0.73
C LYS A 303 15.91 12.07 0.12
N THR A 304 16.68 13.15 0.13
CA THR A 304 16.27 14.44 -0.47
C THR A 304 17.37 15.02 -1.34
N TRP A 305 17.01 15.60 -2.49
CA TRP A 305 17.97 16.18 -3.43
C TRP A 305 18.65 17.42 -2.85
N PRO A 306 19.94 17.67 -3.19
CA PRO A 306 20.55 18.99 -3.06
C PRO A 306 19.96 19.96 -4.09
N ALA A 307 20.19 21.25 -3.89
CA ALA A 307 19.64 22.34 -4.72
C ALA A 307 18.12 22.22 -4.97
N SER A 308 17.40 21.74 -3.97
CA SER A 308 16.00 21.36 -4.12
C SER A 308 15.05 22.56 -4.05
N SER A 309 13.83 22.31 -4.53
CA SER A 309 12.66 23.08 -4.12
C SER A 309 12.42 22.94 -2.61
N SER A 310 11.72 23.91 -2.01
CA SER A 310 11.23 23.78 -0.64
C SER A 310 10.18 22.66 -0.57
N GLY A 311 10.22 21.87 0.49
CA GLY A 311 9.29 20.76 0.72
C GLY A 311 9.32 20.32 2.18
N VAL A 312 8.43 19.40 2.57
CA VAL A 312 8.34 18.92 3.95
C VAL A 312 8.19 17.39 3.98
N ALA A 313 9.02 16.76 4.80
CA ALA A 313 8.88 15.37 5.21
C ALA A 313 8.79 15.33 6.74
N SER A 314 7.69 14.83 7.29
CA SER A 314 7.49 14.90 8.74
C SER A 314 6.63 13.80 9.31
N ASP A 315 6.79 13.52 10.60
CA ASP A 315 6.00 12.47 11.27
C ASP A 315 6.22 11.10 10.64
N ILE A 316 7.49 10.68 10.60
CA ILE A 316 7.97 9.44 9.98
C ILE A 316 8.62 8.58 11.06
N HIS A 317 8.09 7.40 11.30
CA HIS A 317 8.56 6.54 12.39
C HIS A 317 8.82 5.12 11.91
N PHE A 318 10.05 4.66 12.16
CA PHE A 318 10.50 3.28 11.96
C PHE A 318 10.72 2.66 13.34
N GLU A 319 9.98 1.60 13.64
CA GLU A 319 10.03 0.90 14.93
C GLU A 319 10.13 -0.62 14.72
N ASP A 320 10.78 -1.35 15.62
CA ASP A 320 10.87 -2.82 15.58
C ASP A 320 11.32 -3.35 14.21
N VAL A 321 12.56 -3.00 13.86
CA VAL A 321 13.17 -3.37 12.57
C VAL A 321 14.33 -4.33 12.81
N VAL A 322 14.32 -5.48 12.15
CA VAL A 322 15.39 -6.46 12.15
C VAL A 322 16.23 -6.31 10.88
N MET A 323 17.53 -6.12 11.06
CA MET A 323 18.50 -5.99 9.98
C MET A 323 19.36 -7.24 9.89
N ASN A 324 19.35 -7.92 8.75
CA ASN A 324 20.18 -9.10 8.51
C ASN A 324 21.15 -8.80 7.37
N ASN A 325 22.41 -8.51 7.68
CA ASN A 325 23.44 -8.26 6.68
C ASN A 325 23.10 -7.07 5.75
N VAL A 326 22.57 -5.99 6.32
CA VAL A 326 22.14 -4.79 5.57
C VAL A 326 23.29 -3.80 5.43
N ALA A 327 23.55 -3.28 4.23
CA ALA A 327 24.74 -2.46 4.01
C ALA A 327 24.65 -1.12 4.75
N ASN A 328 23.55 -0.38 4.60
CA ASN A 328 23.36 0.93 5.24
C ASN A 328 22.03 0.95 6.04
N PRO A 329 21.99 0.48 7.29
CA PRO A 329 20.75 0.24 8.04
C PRO A 329 19.86 1.47 8.31
N VAL A 330 20.42 2.59 8.76
CA VAL A 330 19.62 3.77 9.18
C VAL A 330 20.17 5.02 8.51
N ILE A 331 19.37 5.66 7.65
CA ILE A 331 19.83 6.76 6.80
C ILE A 331 18.87 7.95 6.79
N ILE A 332 19.44 9.14 6.94
CA ILE A 332 18.91 10.39 6.37
C ILE A 332 20.00 10.94 5.45
N ASP A 333 19.68 11.13 4.17
CA ASP A 333 20.61 11.68 3.18
C ASP A 333 19.96 12.88 2.47
N GLN A 334 20.36 14.09 2.89
CA GLN A 334 19.96 15.34 2.23
C GLN A 334 20.93 15.82 1.15
N ASN A 335 21.88 14.96 0.74
CA ASN A 335 22.80 15.17 -0.38
C ASN A 335 22.57 14.13 -1.50
N TYR A 336 21.37 13.53 -1.56
CA TYR A 336 21.07 12.43 -2.47
C TYR A 336 21.29 12.83 -3.94
N CYS A 337 22.29 12.20 -4.56
CA CYS A 337 22.77 12.54 -5.90
C CYS A 337 23.05 11.27 -6.72
N PRO A 338 22.01 10.51 -7.10
CA PRO A 338 22.20 9.27 -7.85
C PRO A 338 22.92 9.56 -9.17
N ASN A 339 23.88 8.70 -9.51
CA ASN A 339 24.71 8.78 -10.73
C ASN A 339 25.44 10.12 -10.93
N SER A 340 25.68 10.90 -9.86
CA SER A 340 26.24 12.26 -9.93
C SER A 340 25.42 13.22 -10.81
N GLN A 341 24.12 12.94 -10.98
CA GLN A 341 23.23 13.67 -11.88
C GLN A 341 22.43 14.79 -11.19
N CYS A 342 22.99 15.41 -10.15
CA CYS A 342 22.38 16.50 -9.37
C CYS A 342 23.12 17.84 -9.54
N SER A 343 22.52 18.93 -9.04
CA SER A 343 23.22 20.20 -8.81
C SER A 343 23.64 20.30 -7.35
N ASN A 344 24.92 20.59 -7.10
CA ASN A 344 25.46 20.78 -5.74
C ASN A 344 25.64 22.26 -5.38
N GLN A 345 24.98 23.16 -6.12
CA GLN A 345 25.12 24.62 -5.92
C GLN A 345 24.57 25.10 -4.58
N SER A 346 23.60 24.39 -4.00
CA SER A 346 23.06 24.72 -2.67
C SER A 346 22.58 23.47 -1.93
N PRO A 347 22.51 23.49 -0.59
CA PRO A 347 21.98 22.38 0.19
C PRO A 347 20.50 22.12 -0.10
N SER A 348 19.99 20.94 0.27
CA SER A 348 18.56 20.66 0.23
C SER A 348 17.76 21.68 1.04
N LYS A 349 16.57 22.03 0.55
CA LYS A 349 15.56 22.89 1.20
C LYS A 349 14.35 22.09 1.70
N VAL A 350 14.40 20.76 1.62
CA VAL A 350 13.35 19.91 2.20
C VAL A 350 13.51 19.88 3.71
N LYS A 351 12.49 20.33 4.45
CA LYS A 351 12.47 20.28 5.91
C LYS A 351 12.15 18.85 6.36
N ILE A 352 13.03 18.26 7.16
CA ILE A 352 12.79 16.97 7.83
C ILE A 352 12.52 17.23 9.31
N ASN A 353 11.36 16.82 9.82
CA ASN A 353 10.98 17.05 11.22
C ASN A 353 10.19 15.88 11.83
N ASN A 354 10.35 15.62 13.13
CA ASN A 354 9.61 14.59 13.86
C ASN A 354 9.81 13.21 13.21
N VAL A 355 11.05 12.72 13.27
CA VAL A 355 11.46 11.43 12.72
C VAL A 355 11.98 10.56 13.86
N SER A 356 11.60 9.28 13.90
CA SER A 356 12.14 8.38 14.91
C SER A 356 12.57 7.04 14.34
N PHE A 357 13.73 6.58 14.80
CA PHE A 357 14.24 5.24 14.59
C PHE A 357 14.30 4.56 15.96
N LYS A 358 13.50 3.50 16.15
CA LYS A 358 13.33 2.84 17.44
C LYS A 358 13.46 1.33 17.34
N LYS A 359 14.09 0.68 18.33
CA LYS A 359 14.16 -0.80 18.43
C LYS A 359 14.69 -1.46 17.15
N ILE A 360 15.72 -0.86 16.55
CA ILE A 360 16.35 -1.37 15.32
C ILE A 360 17.53 -2.24 15.72
N ARG A 361 17.51 -3.52 15.34
CA ARG A 361 18.50 -4.51 15.79
C ARG A 361 19.02 -5.38 14.68
N GLY A 362 20.18 -5.99 14.89
CA GLY A 362 20.72 -7.03 14.02
C GLY A 362 22.11 -6.71 13.52
N THR A 363 22.33 -6.83 12.21
CA THR A 363 23.67 -6.79 11.60
C THR A 363 23.76 -5.92 10.37
N SER A 364 24.86 -5.17 10.28
CA SER A 364 25.24 -4.40 9.10
C SER A 364 26.40 -5.05 8.34
N SER A 365 26.38 -4.97 7.02
CA SER A 365 27.48 -5.41 6.16
C SER A 365 28.49 -4.31 5.84
N THR A 366 28.24 -3.06 6.26
CA THR A 366 29.23 -1.97 6.26
C THR A 366 29.46 -1.45 7.68
N LYS A 367 30.56 -0.72 7.86
CA LYS A 367 30.94 -0.21 9.18
C LYS A 367 30.03 0.94 9.62
N GLU A 368 29.60 1.80 8.71
CA GLU A 368 28.73 2.94 9.01
C GLU A 368 27.27 2.49 9.06
N ALA A 369 26.78 2.15 10.25
CA ALA A 369 25.45 1.57 10.40
C ALA A 369 24.34 2.63 10.54
N VAL A 370 24.70 3.82 11.03
CA VAL A 370 23.80 4.97 11.20
C VAL A 370 24.42 6.17 10.50
N ASN A 371 23.71 6.74 9.53
CA ASN A 371 24.19 7.88 8.76
C ASN A 371 23.10 8.95 8.62
N LEU A 372 23.20 10.03 9.40
CA LEU A 372 22.20 11.12 9.44
C LEU A 372 22.80 12.43 8.90
N ILE A 373 22.82 12.57 7.58
CA ILE A 373 23.32 13.76 6.89
C ILE A 373 22.17 14.70 6.57
N CYS A 374 22.01 15.72 7.42
CA CYS A 374 21.00 16.74 7.25
C CYS A 374 21.57 18.01 6.61
N SER A 375 20.68 18.78 6.00
CA SER A 375 21.00 20.02 5.31
C SER A 375 21.47 21.09 6.29
N LYS A 376 22.54 21.81 5.94
CA LYS A 376 23.01 22.96 6.74
C LYS A 376 22.08 24.17 6.67
N SER A 377 21.26 24.30 5.61
CA SER A 377 20.32 25.42 5.46
C SER A 377 18.98 25.14 6.17
N VAL A 378 18.59 23.87 6.25
CA VAL A 378 17.40 23.41 6.98
C VAL A 378 17.74 22.14 7.80
N PRO A 379 18.46 22.29 8.93
CA PRO A 379 18.82 21.17 9.80
C PRO A 379 17.62 20.30 10.19
N CYS A 380 17.83 18.99 10.34
CA CYS A 380 16.75 18.09 10.78
C CYS A 380 16.35 18.41 12.21
N GLN A 381 15.04 18.40 12.48
CA GLN A 381 14.47 18.73 13.78
C GLN A 381 13.74 17.54 14.38
N GLN A 382 13.76 17.41 15.71
CA GLN A 382 13.02 16.37 16.45
C GLN A 382 13.30 14.95 15.93
N VAL A 383 14.58 14.65 15.67
CA VAL A 383 15.03 13.29 15.32
C VAL A 383 15.26 12.50 16.60
N VAL A 384 14.79 11.26 16.66
CA VAL A 384 14.94 10.37 17.82
C VAL A 384 15.65 9.09 17.40
N LEU A 385 16.67 8.70 18.17
CA LEU A 385 17.30 7.37 18.14
C LEU A 385 17.04 6.68 19.48
N SER A 386 16.43 5.50 19.46
CA SER A 386 16.12 4.76 20.68
C SER A 386 16.30 3.27 20.47
N ASP A 387 17.03 2.60 21.35
CA ASP A 387 17.26 1.15 21.26
C ASP A 387 17.77 0.69 19.89
N ILE A 388 18.90 1.26 19.47
CA ILE A 388 19.62 0.88 18.25
C ILE A 388 20.71 -0.13 18.63
N ASP A 389 20.68 -1.32 18.04
CA ASP A 389 21.64 -2.41 18.32
C ASP A 389 22.05 -3.16 17.04
N LEU A 390 23.01 -2.58 16.33
CA LEU A 390 23.53 -3.01 15.04
C LEU A 390 24.99 -3.40 15.16
N ALA A 391 25.28 -4.68 14.98
CA ALA A 391 26.64 -5.21 14.92
C ALA A 391 27.15 -5.19 13.48
N TYR A 392 28.37 -4.69 13.27
CA TYR A 392 29.05 -4.85 11.98
C TYR A 392 29.53 -6.29 11.82
N LYS A 393 29.22 -6.93 10.69
CA LYS A 393 29.61 -8.32 10.40
C LYS A 393 31.03 -8.50 9.85
N GLY A 394 31.67 -7.42 9.37
CA GLY A 394 33.01 -7.51 8.80
C GLY A 394 34.13 -7.42 9.85
N GLY A 395 35.38 -7.62 9.39
CA GLY A 395 36.56 -7.38 10.22
C GLY A 395 36.86 -5.89 10.37
N GLY A 396 37.55 -5.47 11.45
CA GLY A 396 38.04 -4.09 11.60
C GLY A 396 37.25 -3.19 12.55
N GLY A 397 36.54 -3.77 13.52
CA GLY A 397 35.99 -3.08 14.68
C GLY A 397 34.46 -3.07 14.75
N SER A 398 33.92 -2.21 15.61
CA SER A 398 32.47 -2.05 15.80
C SER A 398 31.86 -1.19 14.70
N ALA A 399 30.53 -1.28 14.55
CA ALA A 399 29.76 -0.35 13.75
C ALA A 399 29.97 1.10 14.23
N THR A 400 29.72 2.08 13.36
CA THR A 400 29.88 3.51 13.63
C THR A 400 28.64 4.30 13.23
N SER A 401 28.52 5.50 13.79
CA SER A 401 27.49 6.48 13.44
C SER A 401 28.12 7.77 12.92
N THR A 402 27.51 8.37 11.91
CA THR A 402 27.86 9.71 11.39
C THR A 402 26.63 10.59 11.38
N CYS A 403 26.76 11.83 11.83
CA CYS A 403 25.68 12.81 11.79
C CYS A 403 26.20 14.19 11.43
N THR A 404 25.40 14.93 10.67
CA THR A 404 25.70 16.29 10.22
C THR A 404 24.44 17.13 10.29
N ASN A 405 24.51 18.32 10.91
CA ASN A 405 23.37 19.24 11.07
C ASN A 405 22.12 18.60 11.70
N VAL A 406 22.32 17.72 12.69
CA VAL A 406 21.24 17.09 13.45
C VAL A 406 21.72 16.78 14.87
N GLN A 407 20.84 16.98 15.84
CA GLN A 407 21.06 16.58 17.22
C GLN A 407 19.93 15.64 17.63
N PRO A 408 20.10 14.32 17.47
CA PRO A 408 19.05 13.38 17.81
C PRO A 408 18.85 13.33 19.32
N ALA A 409 17.60 13.23 19.77
CA ALA A 409 17.30 12.79 21.12
C ALA A 409 17.59 11.29 21.21
N VAL A 410 18.38 10.91 22.21
CA VAL A 410 18.89 9.54 22.34
C VAL A 410 18.38 8.88 23.62
N SER A 411 18.06 7.60 23.58
CA SER A 411 17.61 6.82 24.74
C SER A 411 17.86 5.33 24.56
N GLY A 412 17.90 4.57 25.66
CA GLY A 412 18.04 3.12 25.61
C GLY A 412 19.42 2.66 25.12
N LYS A 413 19.49 1.44 24.56
CA LYS A 413 20.76 0.88 24.04
C LYS A 413 21.15 1.58 22.74
N LEU A 414 22.42 1.93 22.58
CA LEU A 414 22.97 2.55 21.38
C LEU A 414 24.28 1.87 21.00
N ASN A 415 24.17 0.93 20.08
CA ASN A 415 25.28 0.26 19.41
C ASN A 415 24.96 0.31 17.91
N PRO A 416 25.68 1.09 17.09
CA PRO A 416 26.80 1.97 17.45
C PRO A 416 26.41 3.13 18.39
N PRO A 417 27.38 3.77 19.08
CA PRO A 417 27.14 5.01 19.82
C PRO A 417 26.49 6.06 18.93
N ALA A 418 25.47 6.76 19.43
CA ALA A 418 24.83 7.84 18.69
C ALA A 418 25.76 9.06 18.55
N CYS A 419 25.49 9.90 17.55
CA CYS A 419 26.21 11.15 17.37
C CYS A 419 25.75 12.18 18.41
N THR A 420 26.50 12.31 19.51
CA THR A 420 26.18 13.26 20.58
C THR A 420 27.01 14.55 20.53
N ASN A 421 27.98 14.65 19.61
CA ASN A 421 28.91 15.78 19.52
C ASN A 421 28.48 16.78 18.43
N LYS A 422 28.63 18.09 18.71
CA LYS A 422 28.39 19.18 17.77
C LYS A 422 29.49 19.18 16.69
N HIS A 423 29.15 18.83 15.45
CA HIS A 423 29.99 19.09 14.28
C HIS A 423 29.18 19.76 13.18
#